data_AF-A0A4U9WEU3-F1
#
_entry.id   AF-A0A4U9WEU3-F1
#
_cell.length_a   1.000
_cell.length_b   1.000
_cell.length_c   1.000
_cell.angle_alpha   90.00
_cell.angle_beta   90.00
_cell.angle_gamma   90.00
#
_symmetry.space_group_name_H-M   'P 1'
#
loop_
_entity.id
_entity.type
_entity.pdbx_description
1 polymer ?
#
loop_
_entity_poly.entity_id
_entity_poly.type
_entity_poly.pdbx_seq_one_letter_code
_entity_poly.pdbx_strand_id
1 'polypeptide(L)'
;MSFTETTSKAIEVVGGAERGKAIIVLNPAEPSLMMRDTVYVLSEAVDQAKVEASINEMAAAVQAYVPGYRLKQKVQFDVIPADAPLNLPGIGRFSGLKTSVFLEVEGAAHYLPAYAGNLDIMTSAALATAERMAQAMAHVAGERL
;
A
#
# COMPACT_ATOMS: atom_id res chain seq x y z
N MET A 1 -18.16 -9.72 -2.76
CA MET A 1 -17.43 -8.55 -3.29
C MET A 1 -16.11 -9.08 -3.85
N SER A 2 -15.74 -8.69 -5.07
CA SER A 2 -14.49 -9.16 -5.69
C SER A 2 -13.28 -8.43 -5.10
N PHE A 3 -12.07 -9.01 -5.24
CA PHE A 3 -10.81 -8.37 -4.81
C PHE A 3 -10.70 -6.93 -5.32
N THR A 4 -10.96 -6.72 -6.61
CA THR A 4 -10.80 -5.40 -7.24
C THR A 4 -11.77 -4.37 -6.69
N GLU A 5 -13.02 -4.76 -6.41
CA GLU A 5 -14.02 -3.85 -5.84
C GLU A 5 -13.64 -3.45 -4.42
N THR A 6 -13.33 -4.42 -3.55
CA THR A 6 -13.04 -4.16 -2.13
C THR A 6 -11.77 -3.33 -2.00
N THR A 7 -10.71 -3.67 -2.74
CA THR A 7 -9.45 -2.94 -2.70
C THR A 7 -9.60 -1.52 -3.25
N SER A 8 -10.34 -1.34 -4.36
CA SER A 8 -10.62 0.01 -4.88
C SER A 8 -11.36 0.86 -3.85
N LYS A 9 -12.34 0.28 -3.15
CA LYS A 9 -13.09 1.01 -2.13
C LYS A 9 -12.25 1.35 -0.89
N ALA A 10 -11.37 0.45 -0.47
CA ALA A 10 -10.45 0.70 0.63
C ALA A 10 -9.44 1.81 0.30
N ILE A 11 -8.96 1.89 -0.94
CA ILE A 11 -8.10 2.99 -1.41
C ILE A 11 -8.80 4.35 -1.23
N GLU A 12 -10.11 4.41 -1.46
CA GLU A 12 -10.89 5.64 -1.24
C GLU A 12 -11.13 5.92 0.25
N VAL A 13 -11.69 4.95 0.97
CA VAL A 13 -12.18 5.15 2.35
C VAL A 13 -11.05 5.23 3.37
N VAL A 14 -10.01 4.40 3.20
CA VAL A 14 -8.87 4.32 4.13
C VAL A 14 -7.67 5.10 3.59
N GLY A 15 -7.38 4.97 2.29
CA GLY A 15 -6.26 5.66 1.65
C GLY A 15 -6.52 7.15 1.37
N GLY A 16 -7.77 7.60 1.41
CA GLY A 16 -8.15 9.01 1.22
C GLY A 16 -8.15 9.48 -0.24
N ALA A 17 -8.02 8.59 -1.21
CA ALA A 17 -8.12 8.97 -2.63
C ALA A 17 -9.57 9.30 -3.02
N GLU A 18 -9.78 10.29 -3.87
CA GLU A 18 -11.14 10.59 -4.38
C GLU A 18 -11.69 9.46 -5.28
N ARG A 19 -10.80 8.73 -5.94
CA ARG A 19 -11.12 7.57 -6.79
C ARG A 19 -10.06 6.50 -6.61
N GLY A 20 -10.50 5.26 -6.39
CA GLY A 20 -9.62 4.10 -6.28
C GLY A 20 -9.75 3.16 -7.48
N LYS A 21 -8.64 2.51 -7.85
CA LYS A 21 -8.65 1.39 -8.81
C LYS A 21 -7.63 0.34 -8.37
N ALA A 22 -8.07 -0.91 -8.34
CA ALA A 22 -7.22 -2.06 -8.10
C ALA A 22 -7.20 -3.00 -9.31
N ILE A 23 -6.02 -3.56 -9.60
CA ILE A 23 -5.80 -4.60 -10.61
C ILE A 23 -5.02 -5.72 -9.94
N ILE A 24 -5.41 -6.96 -10.19
CA ILE A 24 -4.68 -8.15 -9.78
C ILE A 24 -4.21 -8.91 -11.02
N VAL A 25 -2.94 -9.30 -11.02
CA VAL A 25 -2.34 -10.08 -12.10
C VAL A 25 -1.81 -11.37 -11.50
N LEU A 26 -2.21 -12.49 -12.09
CA LEU A 26 -1.73 -13.82 -11.72
C LEU A 26 -0.68 -14.25 -12.75
N ASN A 27 0.52 -14.58 -12.28
CA ASN A 27 1.62 -14.98 -13.14
C ASN A 27 2.12 -16.39 -12.76
N PRO A 28 1.97 -17.40 -13.65
CA PRO A 28 2.34 -18.79 -13.37
C PRO A 28 3.81 -19.11 -13.69
N ALA A 29 4.72 -18.13 -13.70
CA ALA A 29 6.13 -18.35 -14.02
C ALA A 29 6.85 -19.26 -12.99
N GLU A 30 7.87 -20.00 -13.47
CA GLU A 30 8.81 -20.76 -12.64
C GLU A 30 10.25 -20.23 -12.84
N PRO A 31 11.01 -19.91 -11.77
CA PRO A 31 10.59 -19.96 -10.35
C PRO A 31 9.50 -18.91 -10.02
N SER A 32 8.66 -19.23 -9.03
CA SER A 32 7.56 -18.36 -8.60
C SER A 32 8.05 -16.95 -8.29
N LEU A 33 7.33 -15.96 -8.80
CA LEU A 33 7.65 -14.56 -8.60
C LEU A 33 7.31 -14.12 -7.17
N MET A 34 8.19 -13.31 -6.58
CA MET A 34 7.89 -12.58 -5.35
C MET A 34 6.69 -11.66 -5.59
N MET A 35 5.84 -11.50 -4.58
CA MET A 35 4.75 -10.52 -4.63
C MET A 35 5.31 -9.14 -4.90
N ARG A 36 4.70 -8.45 -5.87
CA ARG A 36 5.01 -7.06 -6.21
C ARG A 36 3.71 -6.27 -6.28
N ASP A 37 3.76 -5.09 -5.69
CA ASP A 37 2.69 -4.10 -5.79
C ASP A 37 3.27 -2.84 -6.42
N THR A 38 2.52 -2.23 -7.32
CA THR A 38 2.86 -0.92 -7.87
C THR A 38 1.71 0.02 -7.56
N VAL A 39 2.02 1.10 -6.86
CA VAL A 39 1.04 2.13 -6.48
C VAL A 39 1.31 3.36 -7.32
N TYR A 40 0.30 3.79 -8.06
CA TYR A 40 0.29 5.07 -8.74
C TYR A 40 -0.67 6.01 -8.03
N VAL A 41 -0.17 7.16 -7.60
CA VAL A 41 -0.97 8.22 -6.99
C VAL A 41 -0.88 9.47 -7.85
N LEU A 42 -2.02 10.04 -8.18
CA LEU A 42 -2.13 11.35 -8.82
C LEU A 42 -2.62 12.34 -7.78
N SER A 43 -1.79 13.32 -7.44
CA SER A 43 -2.10 14.36 -6.46
C SER A 43 -1.92 15.75 -7.05
N GLU A 44 -2.34 16.76 -6.29
CA GLU A 44 -1.90 18.13 -6.51
C GLU A 44 -0.37 18.24 -6.44
N ALA A 45 0.15 19.37 -6.90
CA ALA A 45 1.58 19.66 -6.81
C ALA A 45 2.01 19.68 -5.34
N VAL A 46 3.00 18.86 -5.00
CA VAL A 46 3.52 18.70 -3.64
C VAL A 46 5.02 18.48 -3.70
N ASP A 47 5.70 18.84 -2.61
CA ASP A 47 7.13 18.62 -2.44
C ASP A 47 7.47 17.12 -2.45
N GLN A 48 8.23 16.71 -3.46
CA GLN A 48 8.64 15.32 -3.67
C GLN A 48 9.43 14.75 -2.49
N ALA A 49 10.27 15.58 -1.84
CA ALA A 49 11.08 15.12 -0.71
C ALA A 49 10.20 14.79 0.50
N LYS A 50 9.12 15.56 0.72
CA LYS A 50 8.14 15.27 1.78
C LYS A 50 7.36 14.00 1.49
N VAL A 51 6.96 13.79 0.23
CA VAL A 51 6.27 12.56 -0.18
C VAL A 51 7.18 11.34 -0.02
N GLU A 52 8.43 11.43 -0.47
CA GLU A 52 9.40 10.35 -0.32
C GLU A 52 9.69 10.03 1.15
N ALA A 53 9.87 11.05 2.00
CA ALA A 53 10.07 10.85 3.44
C ALA A 53 8.86 10.14 4.09
N SER A 54 7.64 10.58 3.78
CA SER A 54 6.41 9.97 4.30
C SER A 54 6.25 8.51 3.85
N ILE A 55 6.57 8.20 2.59
CA ILE A 55 6.52 6.83 2.06
C ILE A 55 7.56 5.94 2.76
N ASN A 56 8.77 6.43 3.00
CA ASN A 56 9.80 5.68 3.72
C ASN A 56 9.40 5.43 5.18
N GLU A 57 8.82 6.41 5.86
CA GLU A 57 8.28 6.25 7.21
C GLU A 57 7.18 5.18 7.25
N MET A 58 6.24 5.24 6.30
CA MET A 58 5.18 4.24 6.19
C MET A 58 5.73 2.84 5.89
N ALA A 59 6.71 2.72 5.00
CA ALA A 59 7.35 1.44 4.70
C ALA A 59 8.02 0.86 5.95
N ALA A 60 8.71 1.67 6.75
CA ALA A 60 9.30 1.24 8.02
C ALA A 60 8.21 0.82 9.04
N ALA A 61 7.10 1.54 9.10
CA ALA A 61 5.97 1.18 9.97
C ALA A 61 5.33 -0.17 9.59
N VAL A 62 5.21 -0.45 8.28
CA VAL A 62 4.73 -1.76 7.79
C VAL A 62 5.74 -2.87 8.06
N GLN A 63 7.04 -2.59 7.89
CA GLN A 63 8.12 -3.52 8.18
C GLN A 63 8.12 -4.03 9.62
N ALA A 64 7.63 -3.22 10.57
CA ALA A 64 7.53 -3.62 11.97
C ALA A 64 6.65 -4.86 12.20
N TYR A 65 5.67 -5.13 11.33
CA TYR A 65 4.82 -6.33 11.40
C TYR A 65 4.90 -7.23 10.15
N VAL A 66 5.52 -6.78 9.05
CA VAL A 66 5.85 -7.58 7.86
C VAL A 66 7.31 -7.32 7.45
N PRO A 67 8.29 -8.03 8.05
CA PRO A 67 9.71 -7.73 7.83
C PRO A 67 10.16 -7.76 6.36
N GLY A 68 9.51 -8.56 5.52
CA GLY A 68 9.83 -8.67 4.09
C GLY A 68 9.20 -7.59 3.19
N TYR A 69 8.37 -6.68 3.74
CA TYR A 69 7.81 -5.55 3.00
C TYR A 69 8.89 -4.51 2.72
N ARG A 70 9.13 -4.15 1.45
CA ARG A 70 10.17 -3.15 1.11
C ARG A 70 9.87 -2.39 -0.17
N LEU A 71 10.46 -1.19 -0.26
CA LEU A 71 10.59 -0.49 -1.53
C LEU A 71 11.59 -1.25 -2.42
N LYS A 72 11.13 -1.67 -3.60
CA LYS A 72 11.98 -2.32 -4.60
C LYS A 72 12.83 -1.31 -5.38
N GLN A 73 12.33 -0.09 -5.49
CA GLN A 73 12.99 1.03 -6.16
C GLN A 73 12.77 2.30 -5.35
N LYS A 74 13.61 3.32 -5.59
CA LYS A 74 13.33 4.68 -5.11
C LYS A 74 11.97 5.15 -5.64
N VAL A 75 11.28 5.97 -4.86
CA VAL A 75 10.01 6.57 -5.28
C VAL A 75 10.25 7.36 -6.57
N GLN A 76 9.42 7.14 -7.58
CA GLN A 76 9.53 7.85 -8.86
C GLN A 76 8.46 8.94 -8.93
N PHE A 77 8.84 10.08 -9.50
CA PHE A 77 7.98 11.25 -9.61
C PHE A 77 7.91 11.73 -11.05
N ASP A 78 6.69 11.91 -11.55
CA ASP A 78 6.42 12.58 -12.82
C ASP A 78 5.61 13.85 -12.52
N VAL A 79 6.16 15.03 -12.81
CA VAL A 79 5.43 16.30 -12.72
C VAL A 79 4.48 16.40 -13.92
N ILE A 80 3.19 16.67 -13.65
CA ILE A 80 2.16 16.85 -14.68
C ILE A 80 1.85 18.35 -14.74
N PRO A 81 2.35 19.07 -15.74
CA PRO A 81 2.21 20.52 -15.78
C PRO A 81 0.77 20.93 -16.15
N ALA A 82 0.35 22.11 -15.70
CA ALA A 82 -1.02 22.60 -15.88
C ALA A 82 -1.38 22.92 -17.34
N ASP A 83 -0.39 23.21 -18.18
CA ASP A 83 -0.54 23.46 -19.61
C ASP A 83 -0.65 22.17 -20.46
N ALA A 84 -0.19 21.03 -19.92
CA ALA A 84 -0.35 19.70 -20.51
C ALA A 84 -0.91 18.68 -19.49
N PRO A 85 -2.16 18.87 -19.01
CA PRO A 85 -2.73 18.03 -17.97
C PRO A 85 -3.09 16.64 -18.51
N LEU A 86 -2.95 15.64 -17.65
CA LEU A 86 -3.32 14.25 -17.93
C LEU A 86 -4.84 14.12 -18.00
N ASN A 87 -5.36 13.53 -19.08
CA ASN A 87 -6.78 13.22 -19.20
C ASN A 87 -7.05 11.78 -18.71
N LEU A 88 -7.88 11.65 -17.68
CA LEU A 88 -8.40 10.37 -17.21
C LEU A 88 -9.86 10.22 -17.69
N PRO A 89 -10.13 9.37 -18.70
CA PRO A 89 -11.48 9.23 -19.27
C PRO A 89 -12.53 8.91 -18.20
N GLY A 90 -13.61 9.69 -18.18
CA GLY A 90 -14.70 9.52 -17.21
C GLY A 90 -14.42 10.05 -15.80
N ILE A 91 -13.23 10.63 -15.55
CA ILE A 91 -12.88 11.25 -14.26
C ILE A 91 -12.62 12.73 -14.44
N GLY A 92 -11.69 13.12 -15.32
CA GLY A 92 -11.33 14.52 -15.52
C GLY A 92 -9.92 14.74 -16.03
N ARG A 93 -9.50 16.02 -16.06
CA ARG A 93 -8.13 16.43 -16.40
C ARG A 93 -7.40 16.85 -15.14
N PHE A 94 -6.16 16.42 -15.01
CA PHE A 94 -5.38 16.58 -13.78
C PHE A 94 -3.99 17.12 -14.07
N SER A 95 -3.52 18.00 -13.21
CA SER A 95 -2.15 18.49 -13.14
C SER A 95 -1.65 18.37 -11.71
N GLY A 96 -0.34 18.34 -11.50
CA GLY A 96 0.27 18.18 -10.19
C GLY A 96 1.41 17.18 -10.23
N LEU A 97 1.33 16.16 -9.39
CA LEU A 97 2.38 15.17 -9.22
C LEU A 97 1.82 13.75 -9.37
N LYS A 98 2.45 12.95 -10.24
CA LYS A 98 2.28 11.51 -10.24
C LYS A 98 3.42 10.88 -9.45
N THR A 99 3.06 10.14 -8.41
CA THR A 99 3.99 9.37 -7.59
C THR A 99 3.84 7.89 -7.94
N SER A 100 4.96 7.22 -8.21
CA SER A 100 5.00 5.77 -8.47
C SER A 100 5.85 5.08 -7.41
N VAL A 101 5.22 4.14 -6.71
CA VAL A 101 5.86 3.34 -5.65
C VAL A 101 5.91 1.89 -6.09
N PHE A 102 7.10 1.29 -6.03
CA PHE A 102 7.33 -0.10 -6.41
C PHE A 102 7.69 -0.90 -5.17
N LEU A 103 6.85 -1.86 -4.81
CA LEU A 103 6.96 -2.67 -3.62
C LEU A 103 7.29 -4.11 -3.98
N GLU A 104 8.00 -4.77 -3.07
CA GLU A 104 8.20 -6.21 -3.06
C GLU A 104 7.90 -6.69 -1.65
N VAL A 105 7.13 -7.77 -1.52
CA VAL A 105 6.74 -8.34 -0.24
C VAL A 105 7.21 -9.78 -0.19
N GLU A 106 8.17 -10.03 0.69
CA GLU A 106 8.68 -11.35 1.00
C GLU A 106 7.99 -11.91 2.24
N GLY A 107 7.51 -13.15 2.13
CA GLY A 107 6.90 -13.87 3.25
C GLY A 107 7.94 -14.32 4.27
N ALA A 108 7.53 -14.39 5.54
CA ALA A 108 8.27 -14.96 6.66
C ALA A 108 8.44 -16.49 6.57
N ALA A 109 7.77 -17.12 5.60
CA ALA A 109 7.84 -18.55 5.32
C ALA A 109 7.39 -19.48 6.46
N HIS A 110 6.46 -19.01 7.31
CA HIS A 110 5.95 -19.79 8.45
C HIS A 110 5.11 -21.01 8.04
N TYR A 111 4.42 -20.94 6.90
CA TYR A 111 3.58 -22.03 6.39
C TYR A 111 3.70 -22.21 4.87
N LEU A 112 3.74 -21.12 4.10
CA LEU A 112 4.01 -21.13 2.66
C LEU A 112 5.45 -20.70 2.36
N PRO A 113 6.00 -20.97 1.16
CA PRO A 113 7.32 -20.47 0.79
C PRO A 113 7.41 -18.93 0.80
N ALA A 114 8.63 -18.39 0.88
CA ALA A 114 8.87 -16.95 0.99
C ALA A 114 8.29 -16.10 -0.17
N TYR A 115 8.01 -16.68 -1.34
CA TYR A 115 7.35 -15.97 -2.44
C TYR A 115 5.88 -15.63 -2.17
N ALA A 116 5.24 -16.26 -1.17
CA ALA A 116 3.84 -16.09 -0.81
C ALA A 116 3.59 -14.88 0.13
N GLY A 117 4.32 -13.79 -0.07
CA GLY A 117 4.22 -12.57 0.74
C GLY A 117 2.82 -11.94 0.76
N ASN A 118 1.97 -12.26 -0.22
CA ASN A 118 0.59 -11.83 -0.28
C ASN A 118 -0.29 -12.41 0.83
N LEU A 119 0.00 -13.63 1.30
CA LEU A 119 -0.71 -14.17 2.45
C LEU A 119 -0.16 -13.57 3.75
N ASP A 120 1.16 -13.49 3.86
CA ASP A 120 1.82 -13.03 5.08
C ASP A 120 1.46 -11.58 5.42
N ILE A 121 1.38 -10.68 4.43
CA ILE A 121 0.94 -9.29 4.67
C ILE A 121 -0.49 -9.23 5.22
N MET A 122 -1.40 -10.09 4.74
CA MET A 122 -2.78 -10.13 5.22
C MET A 122 -2.86 -10.70 6.64
N THR A 123 -2.17 -11.81 6.90
CA THR A 123 -2.22 -12.47 8.21
C THR A 123 -1.52 -11.66 9.29
N SER A 124 -0.39 -11.02 8.98
CA SER A 124 0.31 -10.14 9.91
C SER A 124 -0.50 -8.90 10.25
N ALA A 125 -1.16 -8.27 9.26
CA ALA A 125 -2.03 -7.13 9.51
C ALA A 125 -3.22 -7.50 10.41
N ALA A 126 -3.83 -8.68 10.18
CA ALA A 126 -4.93 -9.18 11.01
C ALA A 126 -4.47 -9.43 12.46
N LEU A 127 -3.31 -10.06 12.65
CA LEU A 127 -2.73 -10.30 13.97
C LEU A 127 -2.42 -8.98 14.69
N ALA A 128 -1.70 -8.06 14.05
CA ALA A 128 -1.35 -6.76 14.62
C ALA A 128 -2.60 -5.95 15.01
N THR A 129 -3.66 -6.04 14.23
CA THR A 129 -4.95 -5.40 14.55
C THR A 129 -5.56 -6.00 15.81
N ALA A 130 -5.62 -7.33 15.91
CA ALA A 130 -6.18 -8.02 17.06
C ALA A 130 -5.35 -7.75 18.34
N GLU A 131 -4.02 -7.73 18.24
CA GLU A 131 -3.12 -7.39 19.35
C GLU A 131 -3.38 -5.97 19.88
N ARG A 132 -3.53 -4.98 18.98
CA ARG A 132 -3.86 -3.61 19.40
C ARG A 132 -5.23 -3.50 20.06
N MET A 133 -6.23 -4.23 19.55
CA MET A 133 -7.56 -4.28 20.19
C MET A 133 -7.46 -4.87 21.60
N ALA A 134 -6.75 -5.99 21.76
CA ALA A 134 -6.56 -6.63 23.06
C ALA A 134 -5.83 -5.71 24.07
N GLN A 135 -4.79 -5.01 23.63
CA GLN A 135 -4.07 -4.02 24.45
C GLN A 135 -4.99 -2.87 24.89
N ALA A 136 -5.79 -2.31 23.97
CA ALA A 136 -6.72 -1.24 24.28
C ALA A 136 -7.80 -1.69 25.30
N MET A 137 -8.34 -2.91 25.13
CA MET A 137 -9.31 -3.48 26.07
C MET A 137 -8.73 -3.70 27.46
N ALA A 138 -7.47 -4.17 27.55
CA ALA A 138 -6.78 -4.36 28.82
C ALA A 138 -6.51 -3.03 29.55
N HIS A 139 -6.19 -1.98 28.81
CA HIS A 139 -5.99 -0.63 29.38
C HIS A 139 -7.29 -0.08 29.99
N VAL A 140 -8.40 -0.17 29.26
CA VAL A 140 -9.73 0.27 29.74
C VAL A 140 -10.19 -0.52 30.97
N ALA A 141 -9.82 -1.81 31.07
CA ALA A 141 -10.11 -2.62 32.24
C ALA A 141 -9.27 -2.21 33.47
N GLY A 142 -8.02 -1.80 33.26
CA GLY A 142 -7.13 -1.31 34.32
C GLY A 142 -7.49 0.07 34.87
N GLU A 143 -8.08 0.96 34.06
CA GLU A 143 -8.53 2.30 34.49
C GLU A 143 -9.85 2.28 35.27
N ARG A 144 -10.54 1.13 35.35
CA ARG A 144 -11.81 0.94 36.07
C ARG A 144 -11.65 0.30 37.46
N LEU A 145 -10.43 0.05 37.91
CA LEU A 145 -10.07 -0.48 39.22
C LEU A 145 -9.32 0.59 40.03
#